data_AF-A0AAN7UK15-F1
#
_entry.id   AF-A0AAN7UK15-F1
#
_cell.length_a   1.000
_cell.length_b   1.000
_cell.length_c   1.000
_cell.angle_alpha   90.00
_cell.angle_beta   90.00
_cell.angle_gamma   90.00
#
_symmetry.space_group_name_H-M   'P 1'
#
loop_
_entity.id
_entity.type
_entity.pdbx_description
1 polymer ?
#
loop_
_entity_poly.entity_id
_entity_poly.type
_entity_poly.pdbx_seq_one_letter_code
_entity_poly.pdbx_strand_id
1 'polypeptide(L)' 'MSIQPKLNGYSNGTSAKASPVSTAVWNKLKQYLPSRDPDTDFWWKYSGLHLALMLEEAEYPPEKQMAALLFFYYWGVS' A
#
# COMPACT_ATOMS: atom_id res chain seq x y z
N MET A 1 12.45 -13.77 -39.96
CA MET A 1 11.75 -12.54 -39.53
C MET A 1 11.29 -12.76 -38.09
N SER A 2 12.04 -12.24 -37.12
CA SER A 2 11.68 -12.32 -35.71
C SER A 2 11.21 -10.94 -35.27
N ILE A 3 9.95 -10.82 -34.91
CA ILE A 3 9.38 -9.62 -34.29
C ILE A 3 9.30 -9.88 -32.79
N GLN A 4 10.09 -9.16 -32.02
CA GLN A 4 9.72 -8.68 -30.68
C GLN A 4 10.09 -7.20 -30.65
N PRO A 5 9.24 -6.30 -30.15
CA PRO A 5 9.36 -5.98 -28.72
C PRO A 5 8.07 -5.46 -28.05
N LYS A 6 8.03 -5.52 -26.71
CA LYS A 6 7.78 -4.38 -25.79
C LYS A 6 7.65 -4.92 -24.36
N LEU A 7 8.79 -5.05 -23.66
CA LEU A 7 8.78 -5.06 -22.20
C LEU A 7 8.57 -3.60 -21.76
N ASN A 8 7.38 -3.29 -21.25
CA ASN A 8 7.15 -2.03 -20.55
C ASN A 8 7.84 -2.13 -19.19
N GLY A 9 9.01 -1.50 -19.08
CA GLY A 9 9.70 -1.32 -17.82
C GLY A 9 8.89 -0.45 -16.88
N TYR A 10 8.47 -1.02 -15.75
CA TYR A 10 8.15 -0.28 -14.55
C TYR A 10 9.36 -0.41 -13.61
N SER A 11 10.42 0.34 -13.92
CA SER A 11 11.52 0.58 -12.99
C SER A 11 11.10 1.65 -12.00
N ASN A 12 11.16 1.34 -10.71
CA ASN A 12 11.34 2.24 -9.57
C ASN A 12 11.36 1.32 -8.33
N GLY A 13 12.41 1.15 -7.54
CA GLY A 13 13.72 1.77 -7.42
C GLY A 13 14.27 1.27 -6.08
N THR A 14 15.55 0.90 -6.06
CA THR A 14 16.31 0.68 -4.84
C THR A 14 16.29 1.92 -3.94
N SER A 15 15.85 1.80 -2.68
CA SER A 15 16.35 2.69 -1.63
C SER A 15 16.14 2.10 -0.23
N ALA A 16 17.21 1.49 0.27
CA ALA A 16 17.49 1.49 1.69
C ALA A 16 17.60 2.95 2.16
N LYS A 17 16.57 3.48 2.82
CA LYS A 17 16.67 4.64 3.70
C LYS A 17 15.74 4.45 4.89
N ALA A 18 16.34 4.33 6.06
CA ALA A 18 15.68 4.45 7.35
C ALA A 18 14.95 5.80 7.42
N SER A 19 13.65 5.77 7.21
CA SER A 19 12.69 6.84 7.41
C SER A 19 11.41 6.12 7.84
N PRO A 20 10.58 6.71 8.71
CA PRO A 20 9.52 5.99 9.43
C PRO A 20 8.73 5.13 8.45
N VAL A 21 8.85 3.83 8.68
CA VAL A 21 8.50 2.72 7.80
C VAL A 21 7.08 2.93 7.28
N SER A 22 6.94 3.56 6.10
CA SER A 22 5.64 3.91 5.52
C SER A 22 5.68 3.77 4.00
N THR A 23 4.90 2.83 3.51
CA THR A 23 4.75 2.52 2.09
C THR A 23 4.19 3.72 1.32
N ALA A 24 4.63 3.92 0.07
CA ALA A 24 4.09 5.00 -0.78
C ALA A 24 2.56 4.92 -0.95
N VAL A 25 2.02 3.70 -0.99
CA VAL A 25 0.58 3.40 -1.08
C VAL A 25 -0.15 3.83 0.20
N TRP A 26 0.41 3.55 1.38
CA TRP A 26 -0.11 3.98 2.67
C TRP A 26 -0.21 5.51 2.78
N ASN A 27 0.86 6.20 2.37
CA ASN A 27 0.90 7.67 2.42
C ASN A 27 -0.10 8.34 1.48
N LYS A 28 -0.46 7.71 0.35
CA LYS A 28 -1.57 8.16 -0.49
C LYS A 28 -2.91 7.87 0.18
N LEU A 29 -3.15 6.63 0.61
CA LEU A 29 -4.43 6.21 1.19
C LEU A 29 -4.85 7.03 2.40
N LYS A 30 -3.93 7.31 3.33
CA LYS A 30 -4.24 8.11 4.53
C LYS A 30 -4.74 9.53 4.22
N GLN A 31 -4.47 10.06 3.03
CA GLN A 31 -4.90 11.41 2.61
C GLN A 31 -6.29 11.40 1.99
N TYR A 32 -6.71 10.28 1.39
CA TYR A 32 -7.99 10.18 0.67
C TYR A 32 -9.08 9.51 1.48
N LEU A 33 -8.73 8.76 2.53
CA LEU A 33 -9.70 8.08 3.38
C LEU A 33 -10.30 9.04 4.41
N PRO A 34 -11.64 9.10 4.54
CA PRO A 34 -12.29 9.88 5.57
C PRO A 34 -12.00 9.30 6.97
N SER A 35 -12.08 10.13 8.00
CA SER A 35 -12.16 9.64 9.38
C SER A 35 -13.57 9.13 9.64
N ARG A 36 -13.72 7.99 10.34
CA ARG A 36 -15.02 7.35 10.58
C ARG A 36 -15.41 7.45 12.05
N ASP A 37 -14.59 6.85 12.91
CA ASP A 37 -14.80 6.73 14.35
C ASP A 37 -13.42 6.70 15.04
N PRO A 38 -13.26 7.26 16.26
CA PRO A 38 -11.97 7.28 16.94
C PRO A 38 -11.32 5.90 17.12
N ASP A 39 -12.11 4.86 17.42
CA ASP A 39 -11.60 3.51 17.61
C ASP A 39 -11.19 2.89 16.27
N THR A 40 -12.01 3.07 15.23
CA THR A 40 -11.69 2.62 13.86
C THR A 40 -10.45 3.34 13.32
N ASP A 41 -10.32 4.65 13.52
CA ASP A 41 -9.16 5.44 13.10
C ASP A 41 -7.88 5.01 13.83
N PHE A 42 -7.99 4.70 15.13
CA PHE A 42 -6.88 4.17 15.92
C PHE A 42 -6.42 2.81 15.37
N TRP A 43 -7.35 1.88 15.19
CA TRP A 43 -7.05 0.56 14.66
C TRP A 43 -6.53 0.62 13.24
N TRP A 44 -7.09 1.47 12.38
CA TRP A 44 -6.59 1.68 11.03
C TRP A 44 -5.14 2.17 11.02
N LYS A 45 -4.80 3.19 11.82
CA LYS A 45 -3.43 3.71 11.89
C LYS A 45 -2.42 2.65 12.32
N TYR A 46 -2.82 1.76 13.23
CA TYR A 46 -1.95 0.69 13.73
C TYR A 46 -1.88 -0.50 12.75
N SER A 47 -3.01 -1.16 12.51
CA SER A 47 -3.10 -2.40 11.73
C SER A 47 -2.97 -2.16 10.22
N GLY A 48 -3.47 -1.04 9.71
CA GLY A 48 -3.36 -0.67 8.30
C GLY A 48 -1.90 -0.39 7.88
N LEU A 49 -1.11 0.22 8.76
CA LEU A 49 0.32 0.41 8.49
C LEU A 49 1.05 -0.93 8.41
N HIS A 50 0.84 -1.83 9.37
CA HIS A 50 1.44 -3.16 9.35
C HIS A 50 1.04 -3.94 8.10
N LEU A 51 -0.24 -3.88 7.70
CA LEU A 51 -0.70 -4.50 6.47
C LEU A 51 -0.03 -3.92 5.22
N ALA A 52 0.14 -2.60 5.14
CA ALA A 52 0.83 -1.96 4.03
C ALA A 52 2.27 -2.47 3.89
N LEU A 53 2.97 -2.64 5.02
CA LEU A 53 4.34 -3.17 5.05
C LEU A 53 4.42 -4.64 4.65
N MET A 54 3.48 -5.47 5.10
CA MET A 54 3.43 -6.87 4.66
C MET A 54 3.19 -6.97 3.15
N LEU A 55 2.34 -6.11 2.59
CA LEU A 55 2.04 -6.09 1.16
C LEU A 55 3.23 -5.59 0.33
N GLU A 56 4.00 -4.64 0.87
CA GLU A 56 5.24 -4.15 0.27
C GLU A 56 6.35 -5.21 0.31
N GLU A 57 6.54 -5.86 1.45
CA GLU A 57 7.53 -6.93 1.63
C GLU A 57 7.21 -8.18 0.79
N ALA A 58 5.91 -8.49 0.63
CA ALA A 58 5.46 -9.57 -0.25
C ALA A 58 5.45 -9.18 -1.74
N GLU A 59 6.06 -8.05 -2.10
CA GLU A 59 6.23 -7.56 -3.47
C GLU A 59 4.93 -7.48 -4.27
N TYR A 60 3.79 -7.24 -3.60
CA TYR A 60 2.53 -7.05 -4.30
C TYR A 60 2.61 -5.80 -5.18
N PRO A 61 2.04 -5.82 -6.40
CA PRO A 61 2.00 -4.62 -7.22
C PRO A 61 1.13 -3.54 -6.55
N PRO A 62 1.44 -2.24 -6.75
CA PRO A 62 0.79 -1.13 -6.02
C PRO A 62 -0.75 -1.13 -6.09
N GLU A 63 -1.32 -1.55 -7.21
CA GLU A 63 -2.78 -1.68 -7.39
C GLU A 63 -3.39 -2.72 -6.44
N LYS A 64 -2.70 -3.85 -6.26
CA LYS A 64 -3.12 -4.92 -5.34
C LYS A 64 -2.92 -4.51 -3.88
N GLN A 65 -1.82 -3.80 -3.59
CA GLN A 65 -1.59 -3.24 -2.25
C GLN A 65 -2.74 -2.28 -1.87
N MET A 66 -3.11 -1.39 -2.79
CA MET A 66 -4.18 -0.42 -2.58
C MET A 66 -5.54 -1.09 -2.41
N ALA A 67 -5.86 -2.08 -3.25
CA ALA A 67 -7.11 -2.82 -3.15
C ALA A 67 -7.23 -3.60 -1.82
N ALA A 68 -6.15 -4.26 -1.39
CA ALA A 68 -6.13 -4.99 -0.11
C ALA A 68 -6.27 -4.04 1.09
N LEU A 69 -5.59 -2.90 1.07
CA LEU A 69 -5.71 -1.87 2.10
C LEU A 69 -7.11 -1.26 2.17
N LEU A 70 -7.74 -0.98 1.02
CA LEU A 70 -9.13 -0.51 0.97
C LEU A 70 -10.10 -1.56 1.50
N PHE A 71 -9.93 -2.83 1.09
CA PHE A 71 -10.75 -3.93 1.60
C PHE A 71 -10.66 -4.02 3.12
N PHE A 72 -9.45 -3.98 3.67
CA PHE A 72 -9.23 -4.02 5.11
C PHE A 72 -9.80 -2.79 5.83
N TYR A 73 -9.67 -1.59 5.27
CA TYR A 73 -10.24 -0.37 5.86
C TYR A 73 -11.77 -0.42 5.97
N TYR A 74 -12.46 -0.93 4.96
CA TYR A 74 -13.93 -0.93 4.94
C TYR A 74 -14.54 -2.14 5.64
N TRP A 75 -13.92 -3.31 5.56
CA TRP A 75 -14.48 -4.58 6.08
C TRP A 75 -13.70 -5.20 7.24
N GLY A 76 -12.43 -4.83 7.42
CA GLY A 76 -11.57 -5.41 8.46
C GLY A 76 -11.57 -4.61 9.75
N VAL A 77 -11.58 -3.28 9.67
CA VAL A 77 -11.66 -2.40 10.83
C VAL A 77 -13.12 -2.00 11.05
N SER A 78 -13.72 -2.51 12.12
CA SER A 78 -15.12 -2.27 12.54
C SER A 78 -15.20 -1.83 13.99
#